data_AF-A0A0L8GAL3-F1
#
_entry.id   AF-A0A0L8GAL3-F1
#
_cell.length_a   1.000
_cell.length_b   1.000
_cell.length_c   1.000
_cell.angle_alpha   90.00
_cell.angle_beta   90.00
_cell.angle_gamma   90.00
#
_symmetry.space_group_name_H-M   'P 1'
#
loop_
_entity.id
_entity.type
_entity.pdbx_description
1 polymer ?
#
loop_
_entity_poly.entity_id
_entity_poly.type
_entity_poly.pdbx_seq_one_letter_code
_entity_poly.pdbx_strand_id
1 'polypeptide(L)'
;MMMMMMIIIIIIIIIITTTTTTTTTIIIIIIITTLLFGELQKGKRPQGGQKRFKDTLKALLKAFNIDHDTWEITAAEGCRQDRKNRTKNPVAGATIPCPHCQRLFRAQIGLTSHLRTHKTSPAPPQDD
;
A
#
# COMPACT_ATOMS: atom_id res chain seq x y z
N MET A 1 69.13 3.83 22.99
CA MET A 1 68.20 4.24 24.06
C MET A 1 67.28 5.39 23.62
N MET A 2 67.81 6.54 23.18
CA MET A 2 67.00 7.68 22.71
C MET A 2 66.07 7.35 21.53
N MET A 3 66.56 6.62 20.52
CA MET A 3 65.74 6.22 19.36
C MET A 3 64.58 5.29 19.74
N MET A 4 64.79 4.39 20.71
CA MET A 4 63.74 3.50 21.23
C MET A 4 62.68 4.26 22.02
N MET A 5 63.08 5.27 22.82
CA MET A 5 62.15 6.16 23.52
C MET A 5 61.32 7.01 22.55
N MET A 6 61.93 7.53 21.47
CA MET A 6 61.20 8.28 20.44
C MET A 6 60.17 7.41 19.73
N ILE A 7 60.50 6.16 19.39
CA ILE A 7 59.56 5.21 18.78
C ILE A 7 58.38 4.92 19.71
N ILE A 8 58.63 4.70 21.01
CA ILE A 8 57.57 4.47 22.00
C ILE A 8 56.65 5.69 22.12
N ILE A 9 57.22 6.91 22.18
CA ILE A 9 56.45 8.15 22.24
C ILE A 9 55.58 8.32 20.99
N ILE A 10 56.13 8.06 19.79
CA ILE A 10 55.40 8.13 18.53
C ILE A 10 54.23 7.13 18.52
N ILE A 11 54.46 5.89 18.97
CA ILE A 11 53.41 4.86 19.07
C ILE A 11 52.30 5.31 20.03
N ILE A 12 52.66 5.86 21.19
CA ILE A 12 51.69 6.36 22.17
C ILE A 12 50.85 7.50 21.58
N ILE A 13 51.48 8.45 20.87
CA ILE A 13 50.77 9.55 20.21
C ILE A 13 49.82 9.04 19.13
N ILE A 14 50.23 8.06 18.32
CA ILE A 14 49.39 7.44 17.31
C ILE A 14 48.18 6.72 17.95
N ILE A 15 48.37 6.01 19.06
CA ILE A 15 47.28 5.34 19.79
C ILE A 15 46.30 6.37 20.37
N ILE A 16 46.79 7.46 20.97
CA ILE A 16 45.93 8.50 21.54
C ILE A 16 45.15 9.24 20.43
N THR A 17 45.79 9.59 19.33
CA THR A 17 45.12 10.28 18.21
C THR A 17 44.10 9.39 17.51
N THR A 18 44.37 8.10 17.35
CA THR A 18 43.41 7.15 16.76
C THR A 18 42.23 6.89 17.69
N THR A 19 42.44 6.72 19.00
CA THR A 19 41.36 6.52 19.98
C THR A 19 40.48 7.76 20.15
N THR A 20 41.06 8.96 20.13
CA THR A 20 40.29 10.22 20.17
C THR A 20 39.51 10.46 18.88
N THR A 21 40.07 10.11 17.72
CA THR A 21 39.36 10.21 16.43
C THR A 21 38.21 9.19 16.32
N THR A 22 38.40 7.95 16.79
CA THR A 22 37.34 6.94 16.77
C THR A 22 36.21 7.26 17.76
N THR A 23 36.54 7.73 18.96
CA THR A 23 35.51 8.14 19.94
C THR A 23 34.71 9.34 19.46
N THR A 24 35.35 10.36 18.90
CA THR A 24 34.66 11.54 18.35
C THR A 24 33.76 11.18 17.17
N THR A 25 34.24 10.34 16.24
CA THR A 25 33.41 9.88 15.11
C THR A 25 32.19 9.07 15.55
N ILE A 26 32.33 8.17 16.55
CA ILE A 26 31.20 7.41 17.11
C ILE A 26 30.16 8.35 17.75
N ILE A 27 30.60 9.33 18.54
CA ILE A 27 29.69 10.30 19.18
C ILE A 27 28.92 11.10 18.12
N ILE A 28 29.59 11.55 17.06
CA ILE A 28 28.96 12.27 15.94
C ILE A 28 27.91 11.39 15.26
N ILE A 29 28.21 10.11 14.98
CA ILE A 29 27.25 9.17 14.38
C ILE A 29 26.02 8.99 15.28
N ILE A 30 26.21 8.86 16.59
CA ILE A 30 25.09 8.73 17.55
C ILE A 30 24.23 9.99 17.55
N ILE A 31 24.83 11.17 17.58
CA ILE A 31 24.10 12.46 17.54
C ILE A 31 23.33 12.61 16.23
N ILE A 32 23.95 12.31 15.09
CA ILE A 32 23.29 12.38 13.77
C ILE A 32 22.14 11.38 13.71
N THR A 33 22.36 10.14 14.15
CA THR A 33 21.33 9.09 14.13
C THR A 33 20.15 9.46 15.04
N THR A 34 20.41 9.99 16.23
CA THR A 34 19.38 10.42 17.18
C THR A 34 18.61 11.66 16.69
N LEU A 35 19.28 12.63 16.07
CA LEU A 35 18.62 13.76 15.41
C LEU A 35 17.73 13.30 14.24
N LEU A 36 18.24 12.41 13.39
CA LEU A 36 17.49 11.89 12.24
C LEU A 36 16.28 11.05 12.67
N PHE A 37 16.42 10.22 13.71
CA PHE A 37 15.31 9.40 14.24
C PHE A 37 14.31 10.23 15.07
N GLY A 38 14.73 11.31 15.70
CA GLY A 38 13.86 12.18 16.51
C GLY A 38 12.74 12.85 15.69
N GLU A 39 13.04 13.19 14.43
CA GLU A 39 12.07 13.78 13.50
C GLU A 39 11.01 12.77 13.02
N LEU A 40 11.32 11.46 13.03
CA LEU A 40 10.36 10.40 12.63
C LEU A 40 9.36 10.03 13.74
N GLN A 41 9.72 10.22 15.02
CA GLN A 41 8.83 9.89 16.15
C GLN A 41 7.81 10.98 16.47
N LYS A 42 8.09 12.24 16.15
CA LYS A 42 7.18 13.39 16.36
C LYS A 42 6.31 13.72 15.14
N GLY A 43 6.34 12.88 14.11
CA GLY A 43 5.40 12.98 13.00
C GLY A 43 3.98 12.71 13.50
N LYS A 44 3.24 13.79 13.82
CA LYS A 44 1.77 13.75 13.82
C LYS A 44 1.38 13.40 12.39
N ARG A 45 1.21 12.11 12.10
CA ARG A 45 0.52 11.69 10.87
C ARG A 45 -0.81 12.45 10.88
N PRO A 46 -1.11 13.29 9.88
CA PRO A 46 -2.45 13.86 9.79
C PRO A 46 -3.41 12.67 9.78
N GLN A 47 -4.16 12.50 10.86
CA GLN A 47 -5.17 11.46 10.99
C GLN A 47 -6.32 11.86 10.07
N GLY A 48 -6.20 11.47 8.80
CA GLY A 48 -7.20 11.72 7.78
C GLY A 48 -6.59 11.85 6.39
N GLY A 49 -7.28 11.29 5.40
CA GLY A 49 -7.03 11.65 4.01
C GLY A 49 -7.30 13.13 3.80
N GLN A 50 -6.57 13.75 2.86
CA GLN A 50 -6.89 15.11 2.41
C GLN A 50 -8.37 15.14 1.98
N LYS A 51 -9.13 16.13 2.46
CA LYS A 51 -10.52 16.32 2.02
C LYS A 51 -10.51 16.43 0.50
N ARG A 52 -11.34 15.62 -0.18
CA ARG A 52 -11.43 15.67 -1.63
C ARG A 52 -11.94 17.07 -1.98
N PHE A 53 -11.41 17.67 -3.06
CA PHE A 53 -11.87 18.99 -3.52
C PHE A 53 -13.41 19.07 -3.61
N LYS A 54 -14.05 17.97 -4.03
CA LYS A 54 -15.51 17.81 -4.05
C LYS A 54 -16.17 18.08 -2.68
N ASP A 55 -15.56 17.64 -1.58
CA ASP A 55 -16.12 17.79 -0.23
C ASP A 55 -16.03 19.25 0.23
N THR A 56 -14.94 19.95 -0.10
CA THR A 56 -14.79 21.39 0.13
C THR A 56 -15.82 22.17 -0.67
N LEU A 57 -15.99 21.85 -1.95
CA LEU A 57 -17.00 22.48 -2.81
C LEU A 57 -18.42 22.24 -2.29
N LYS A 58 -18.74 21.01 -1.86
CA LYS A 58 -20.05 20.67 -1.27
C LYS A 58 -20.35 21.46 0.00
N ALA A 59 -19.33 21.67 0.85
CA ALA A 59 -19.46 22.50 2.05
C ALA A 59 -19.70 23.98 1.70
N LEU A 60 -19.01 24.52 0.70
CA LEU A 60 -19.21 25.89 0.23
C LEU A 60 -20.61 26.08 -0.37
N LEU A 61 -21.05 25.19 -1.25
CA LEU A 61 -22.38 25.26 -1.86
C LEU A 61 -23.50 25.22 -0.81
N LYS A 62 -23.34 24.39 0.23
CA LYS A 62 -24.26 24.35 1.37
C LYS A 62 -24.24 25.65 2.18
N ALA A 63 -23.07 26.28 2.35
CA ALA A 63 -22.94 27.58 3.03
C ALA A 63 -23.59 28.72 2.22
N PHE A 64 -23.56 28.64 0.89
CA PHE A 64 -24.23 29.58 -0.02
C PHE A 64 -25.72 29.27 -0.25
N ASN A 65 -26.29 28.29 0.46
CA ASN A 65 -27.70 27.89 0.38
C ASN A 65 -28.17 27.48 -1.03
N ILE A 66 -27.27 26.91 -1.83
CA ILE A 66 -27.59 26.35 -3.15
C ILE A 66 -27.90 24.87 -2.96
N ASP A 67 -29.15 24.46 -3.25
CA ASP A 67 -29.57 23.07 -3.16
C ASP A 67 -28.81 22.20 -4.19
N HIS A 68 -27.87 21.39 -3.71
CA HIS A 68 -27.07 20.47 -4.52
C HIS A 68 -27.56 19.01 -4.40
N ASP A 69 -28.48 18.72 -3.49
CA ASP A 69 -28.90 17.35 -3.18
C ASP A 69 -29.65 16.70 -4.35
N THR A 70 -30.41 17.49 -5.10
CA THR A 70 -31.16 17.05 -6.29
C THR A 70 -30.25 16.47 -7.39
N TRP A 71 -29.04 17.01 -7.59
CA TRP A 71 -28.12 16.55 -8.64
C TRP A 71 -27.41 15.26 -8.25
N GLU A 72 -27.05 15.11 -6.96
CA GLU A 72 -26.42 13.89 -6.47
C GLU A 72 -27.39 12.71 -6.50
N ILE A 73 -28.65 12.95 -6.14
CA ILE A 73 -29.71 11.94 -6.21
C ILE A 73 -29.95 11.52 -7.65
N THR A 74 -30.06 12.47 -8.58
CA THR A 74 -30.27 12.17 -10.01
C THR A 74 -29.09 11.40 -10.62
N ALA A 75 -27.84 11.79 -10.30
CA ALA A 75 -26.66 11.09 -10.78
C ALA A 75 -26.53 9.69 -10.17
N ALA A 76 -26.81 9.54 -8.87
CA ALA A 76 -26.80 8.25 -8.19
C ALA A 76 -27.89 7.33 -8.72
N GLU A 77 -29.09 7.86 -8.98
CA GLU A 77 -30.19 7.09 -9.55
C GLU A 77 -29.90 6.69 -10.99
N GLY A 78 -29.30 7.56 -11.82
CA GLY A 78 -28.82 7.18 -13.15
C GLY A 78 -27.86 5.98 -13.12
N CYS A 79 -26.84 6.02 -12.26
CA CYS A 79 -25.92 4.89 -12.07
C CYS A 79 -26.62 3.62 -11.55
N ARG A 80 -27.61 3.76 -10.67
CA ARG A 80 -28.42 2.62 -10.18
C ARG A 80 -29.26 2.02 -11.30
N GLN A 81 -29.88 2.86 -12.13
CA GLN A 81 -30.67 2.43 -13.28
C GLN A 81 -29.79 1.77 -14.34
N ASP A 82 -28.60 2.29 -14.64
CA ASP A 82 -27.65 1.65 -15.56
C ASP A 82 -27.24 0.24 -15.11
N ARG A 83 -27.02 0.05 -13.80
CA ARG A 83 -26.77 -1.29 -13.24
C ARG A 83 -27.99 -2.21 -13.42
N LYS A 84 -29.20 -1.72 -13.13
CA LYS A 84 -30.44 -2.48 -13.35
C LYS A 84 -30.65 -2.79 -14.84
N ASN A 85 -30.30 -1.87 -15.72
CA ASN A 85 -30.41 -2.03 -17.17
C ASN A 85 -29.41 -3.08 -17.69
N ARG A 86 -28.20 -3.16 -17.12
CA ARG A 86 -27.24 -4.24 -17.44
C ARG A 86 -27.77 -5.63 -17.07
N THR A 87 -28.51 -5.77 -15.97
CA THR A 87 -29.15 -7.06 -15.61
C THR A 87 -30.34 -7.39 -16.51
N LYS A 88 -31.05 -6.36 -17.01
CA LYS A 88 -32.22 -6.51 -17.89
C LYS A 88 -31.87 -6.70 -19.36
N ASN A 89 -30.73 -6.17 -19.79
CA ASN A 89 -30.18 -6.34 -21.14
C ASN A 89 -28.90 -7.19 -21.05
N PRO A 90 -29.02 -8.53 -20.95
CA PRO A 90 -27.86 -9.38 -21.02
C PRO A 90 -27.19 -9.20 -22.38
N VAL A 91 -25.89 -8.89 -22.39
CA VAL A 91 -25.06 -8.95 -23.60
C VAL A 91 -25.23 -10.36 -24.19
N ALA A 92 -25.99 -10.43 -25.28
CA ALA A 92 -26.14 -11.66 -26.04
C ALA A 92 -24.84 -11.86 -26.83
N GLY A 93 -24.12 -12.96 -26.56
CA GLY A 93 -23.16 -13.44 -27.55
C GLY A 93 -21.89 -14.16 -27.11
N ALA A 94 -21.57 -14.27 -25.81
CA ALA A 94 -20.37 -15.01 -25.42
C ALA A 94 -20.58 -15.77 -24.11
N THR A 95 -21.25 -16.91 -24.21
CA THR A 95 -21.33 -17.87 -23.13
C THR A 95 -20.14 -18.82 -23.24
N ILE A 96 -19.24 -18.79 -22.27
CA ILE A 96 -18.04 -19.62 -22.25
C ILE A 96 -18.35 -20.90 -21.47
N PRO A 97 -18.26 -22.10 -22.09
CA PRO A 97 -18.51 -23.37 -21.41
C PRO A 97 -17.33 -23.78 -20.52
N CYS A 98 -17.61 -24.47 -19.42
CA CYS A 98 -16.59 -25.13 -18.62
C CYS A 98 -16.16 -26.47 -19.26
N PRO A 99 -14.85 -26.79 -19.31
CA PRO A 99 -14.37 -28.07 -19.87
C PRO A 99 -14.65 -29.29 -18.98
N HIS A 100 -14.94 -29.09 -17.69
CA HIS A 100 -15.14 -30.17 -16.71
C HIS A 100 -16.60 -30.35 -16.27
N CYS A 101 -17.49 -29.42 -16.61
CA CYS A 101 -18.92 -29.53 -16.34
C CYS A 101 -19.74 -28.74 -17.36
N GLN A 102 -21.05 -29.02 -17.46
CA GLN A 102 -21.95 -28.34 -18.40
C GLN A 102 -22.29 -26.88 -17.99
N ARG A 103 -21.53 -26.27 -17.07
CA ARG A 103 -21.83 -24.94 -16.56
C ARG A 103 -21.32 -23.86 -17.50
N LEU A 104 -22.16 -22.86 -17.69
CA LEU A 104 -22.00 -21.78 -18.65
C LEU A 104 -21.71 -20.45 -17.95
N PHE A 105 -20.65 -19.76 -18.36
CA PHE A 105 -20.20 -18.51 -17.74
C PHE A 105 -20.31 -17.33 -18.70
N ARG A 106 -20.69 -16.16 -18.16
CA ARG A 106 -20.83 -14.90 -18.91
C ARG A 106 -19.53 -14.07 -18.97
N ALA A 107 -18.50 -14.47 -18.23
CA ALA A 107 -17.21 -13.79 -18.17
C ALA A 107 -16.08 -14.78 -17.83
N GLN A 108 -14.91 -14.57 -18.43
CA GLN A 108 -13.72 -15.41 -18.22
C GLN A 108 -13.31 -15.47 -16.74
N ILE A 109 -13.42 -14.35 -16.01
CA ILE A 109 -13.12 -14.27 -14.56
C ILE A 109 -13.99 -15.25 -13.76
N GLY A 110 -15.27 -15.36 -14.11
CA GLY A 110 -16.20 -16.30 -13.46
C GLY A 110 -15.80 -17.76 -13.72
N LEU A 111 -15.41 -18.08 -14.95
CA LEU A 111 -14.89 -19.41 -15.30
C LEU A 111 -13.58 -19.71 -14.57
N THR A 112 -12.61 -18.78 -14.55
CA THR A 112 -11.33 -18.95 -13.85
C THR A 112 -11.53 -19.21 -12.36
N SER A 113 -12.45 -18.49 -11.72
CA SER A 113 -12.79 -18.75 -10.31
C SER A 113 -13.40 -20.12 -10.12
N HIS A 114 -14.30 -20.54 -11.01
CA HIS A 114 -14.96 -21.84 -10.95
C HIS A 114 -14.00 -23.03 -11.19
N LEU A 115 -13.03 -22.89 -12.08
CA LEU A 115 -12.01 -23.91 -12.33
C LEU A 115 -11.16 -24.22 -11.09
N ARG A 116 -11.08 -23.30 -10.11
CA ARG A 116 -10.42 -23.58 -8.83
C ARG A 116 -11.15 -24.62 -8.00
N THR A 117 -12.48 -24.72 -8.13
CA THR A 117 -13.29 -25.72 -7.43
C THR A 117 -13.08 -27.13 -8.02
N HIS A 118 -12.82 -27.25 -9.31
CA HIS A 118 -12.47 -28.55 -9.91
C HIS A 118 -11.11 -29.08 -9.45
N LYS A 119 -10.15 -28.20 -9.13
CA LYS A 119 -8.80 -28.58 -8.68
C LYS A 119 -8.75 -29.14 -7.25
N THR A 120 -9.83 -29.04 -6.48
CA THR A 120 -9.88 -29.51 -5.09
C THR A 120 -10.73 -30.78 -4.90
N SER A 121 -11.13 -31.47 -5.98
CA SER A 121 -11.73 -32.80 -5.83
C SER A 121 -10.64 -33.80 -5.43
N PRO A 122 -10.78 -34.54 -4.31
CA PRO A 122 -9.90 -35.67 -4.01
C PRO A 122 -10.00 -36.68 -5.15
N ALA A 123 -8.86 -37.29 -5.52
CA ALA A 123 -8.85 -38.41 -6.45
C ALA A 123 -9.78 -39.53 -5.95
N PRO A 124 -10.54 -40.20 -6.82
CA PRO A 124 -11.32 -41.38 -6.43
C PRO A 124 -10.38 -42.46 -5.86
N PRO A 125 -10.79 -43.24 -4.85
CA PRO A 125 -10.04 -44.41 -4.41
C PRO A 125 -9.84 -45.35 -5.61
N GLN A 126 -8.60 -45.79 -5.83
CA GLN A 126 -8.34 -46.93 -6.70
C GLN A 126 -8.54 -48.18 -5.85
N ASP A 127 -9.63 -48.89 -6.12
CA ASP A 127 -9.91 -50.20 -5.54
C ASP A 127 -9.10 -51.26 -6.31
N ASP A 128 -8.50 -52.19 -5.56
CA ASP A 128 -7.66 -53.33 -6.03
C ASP A 128 -8.36 -54.31 -6.97
#